data_AF-A0A524Q0T5-F1
#
_entry.id   AF-A0A524Q0T5-F1
#
_cell.length_a   1.000
_cell.length_b   1.000
_cell.length_c   1.000
_cell.angle_alpha   90.00
_cell.angle_beta   90.00
_cell.angle_gamma   90.00
#
_symmetry.space_group_name_H-M   'P 1'
#
loop_
_entity.id
_entity.type
_entity.pdbx_description
1 polymer ?
#
loop_
_entity_poly.entity_id
_entity_poly.type
_entity_poly.pdbx_seq_one_letter_code
_entity_poly.pdbx_strand_id
1 'polypeptide(L)' 'YKDCLWYIAKKFYNDGRQWKRIYEYNRDRIANPNLIRPGWVLKIPKRAE' A
#
# COMPACT_ATOMS: atom_id res chain seq x y z
N TYR A 1 -14.11 -7.57 6.53
CA TYR A 1 -13.62 -7.13 5.22
C TYR A 1 -12.35 -6.32 5.45
N LYS A 2 -11.20 -6.96 5.21
CA LYS A 2 -9.86 -6.44 5.56
C LYS A 2 -9.24 -5.80 4.31
N ASP A 3 -9.56 -4.54 4.07
CA ASP A 3 -8.89 -3.71 3.07
C ASP A 3 -7.47 -3.35 3.56
N CYS A 4 -6.58 -4.34 3.53
CA CYS A 4 -5.18 -4.16 3.91
C CYS A 4 -4.35 -3.75 2.68
N LEU A 5 -3.18 -3.13 2.92
CA LEU A 5 -2.18 -2.80 1.90
C LEU A 5 -1.84 -3.98 0.98
N TRP A 6 -2.01 -5.22 1.45
CA TRP A 6 -1.85 -6.46 0.66
C TRP A 6 -2.80 -6.56 -0.54
N TYR A 7 -4.09 -6.21 -0.38
CA TYR A 7 -5.05 -6.23 -1.48
C TYR A 7 -4.76 -5.15 -2.51
N ILE A 8 -4.35 -3.97 -2.04
CA ILE A 8 -3.90 -2.87 -2.88
C ILE A 8 -2.67 -3.33 -3.68
N ALA A 9 -1.67 -3.90 -3.01
CA ALA A 9 -0.48 -4.41 -3.68
C ALA A 9 -0.80 -5.50 -4.71
N LYS A 10 -1.68 -6.43 -4.38
CA LYS A 10 -2.14 -7.47 -5.32
C LYS A 10 -2.90 -6.86 -6.51
N LYS A 11 -3.68 -5.80 -6.32
CA LYS A 11 -4.43 -5.14 -7.40
C LYS A 11 -3.53 -4.33 -8.35
N PHE A 12 -2.51 -3.67 -7.81
CA PHE A 12 -1.65 -2.76 -8.59
C PHE A 12 -0.37 -3.43 -9.13
N TYR A 13 0.25 -4.31 -8.34
CA TYR A 13 1.49 -5.00 -8.73
C TYR A 13 1.27 -6.44 -9.18
N ASN A 14 0.03 -6.93 -9.12
CA ASN A 14 -0.30 -8.34 -9.22
C ASN A 14 0.43 -9.22 -8.18
N ASP A 15 1.06 -8.60 -7.19
CA ASP A 15 1.88 -9.23 -6.17
C ASP A 15 1.57 -8.60 -4.81
N GLY A 16 0.88 -9.37 -3.97
CA GLY A 16 0.50 -8.91 -2.64
C GLY A 16 1.71 -8.62 -1.75
N ARG A 17 2.88 -9.24 -1.98
CA ARG A 17 4.10 -9.07 -1.14
C ARG A 17 4.72 -7.67 -1.28
N GLN A 18 4.38 -6.96 -2.35
CA GLN A 18 4.80 -5.57 -2.59
C GLN A 18 4.13 -4.56 -1.64
N TRP A 19 3.22 -4.99 -0.76
CA TRP A 19 2.58 -4.14 0.23
C TRP A 19 3.57 -3.38 1.13
N LYS A 20 4.72 -3.99 1.45
CA LYS A 20 5.77 -3.34 2.25
C LYS A 20 6.35 -2.13 1.52
N ARG A 21 6.57 -2.22 0.21
CA ARG A 21 7.05 -1.09 -0.59
C ARG A 21 6.05 0.05 -0.62
N ILE A 22 4.76 -0.24 -0.74
CA ILE A 22 3.70 0.78 -0.65
C ILE A 22 3.75 1.44 0.73
N TYR A 23 3.85 0.64 1.79
CA TYR A 23 3.95 1.17 3.15
C TYR A 23 5.18 2.05 3.34
N GLU A 24 6.35 1.62 2.87
CA GLU A 24 7.59 2.40 2.97
C GLU A 24 7.53 3.69 2.16
N TYR A 25 6.98 3.66 0.95
CA TYR A 25 6.83 4.84 0.11
C TYR A 25 5.79 5.82 0.64
N ASN A 26 4.81 5.31 1.37
CA ASN A 26 3.80 6.11 2.03
C ASN A 26 4.05 6.24 3.53
N ARG A 27 5.24 5.92 4.07
CA ARG A 27 5.47 5.99 5.52
C ARG A 27 5.32 7.42 6.05
N ASP A 28 5.56 8.39 5.19
CA ASP A 28 5.28 9.81 5.38
C ASP A 28 3.79 10.10 5.62
N ARG A 29 2.89 9.34 4.97
CA ARG A 29 1.42 9.49 5.06
C ARG A 29 0.75 8.47 5.97
N ILE A 30 1.36 7.29 6.11
CA ILE A 30 0.93 6.16 6.94
C ILE A 30 1.86 6.13 8.15
N ALA A 31 1.56 6.95 9.14
CA ALA A 31 2.28 6.91 10.42
C ALA A 31 2.05 5.60 11.17
N ASN A 32 0.90 4.94 10.95
CA ASN A 32 0.57 3.68 11.60
C ASN A 32 -0.04 2.68 10.61
N PRO A 33 0.63 1.55 10.32
CA PRO A 33 0.18 0.57 9.32
C PRO A 33 -1.15 -0.10 9.68
N ASN A 34 -1.55 -0.06 10.95
CA ASN A 34 -2.84 -0.57 11.41
C ASN A 34 -4.01 0.42 11.19
N LEU A 35 -3.72 1.68 10.85
CA LEU A 35 -4.71 2.73 10.58
C LEU A 35 -4.78 2.99 9.07
N ILE A 36 -5.27 2.02 8.31
CA ILE A 36 -5.61 2.26 6.89
C ILE A 36 -7.10 2.56 6.84
N ARG A 37 -7.46 3.77 6.41
CA ARG A 37 -8.86 4.20 6.29
C ARG A 37 -9.27 4.31 4.82
N PRO A 38 -10.51 3.93 4.47
CA PRO A 38 -11.04 4.21 3.14
C PRO A 38 -11.03 5.73 2.88
N GLY A 39 -10.61 6.14 1.68
CA GLY A 39 -10.40 7.54 1.31
C GLY A 39 -8.94 8.01 1.34
N TRP A 40 -8.01 7.18 1.83
CA TRP A 40 -6.57 7.47 1.73
C TRP A 40 -6.06 7.31 0.30
N VAL A 41 -5.49 8.38 -0.23
CA VAL A 41 -4.79 8.37 -1.52
C VAL A 41 -3.36 7.88 -1.28
N LEU A 42 -3.11 6.60 -1.50
CA LEU A 42 -1.77 6.02 -1.40
C LEU A 42 -1.01 6.19 -2.72
N LYS A 43 0.24 6.64 -2.65
CA LYS A 43 1.15 6.68 -3.80
C LYS A 43 1.66 5.27 -4.06
N ILE A 44 1.34 4.72 -5.23
CA ILE A 44 1.82 3.41 -5.68
C ILE A 44 3.11 3.65 -6.49
N PRO A 45 4.32 3.41 -5.96
CA PRO A 45 5.55 3.56 -6.75
C PRO A 45 5.55 2.53 -7.89
N LYS A 46 5.62 2.94 -9.15
CA LYS A 46 5.76 1.97 -10.25
C LYS A 46 7.00 1.12 -10.00
N ARG A 47 6.93 -0.18 -10.34
CA ARG A 47 8.10 -1.06 -10.32
C ARG A 47 9.17 -0.33 -11.14
N ALA A 48 10.28 0.07 -10.50
CA ALA A 48 11.43 0.57 -11.24
C ALA A 48 11.79 -0.54 -12.24
N GLU A 49 11.74 -0.18 -13.52
CA GLU A 49 12.13 -1.04 -14.64
C GLU A 49 13.59 -1.45 -14.50
#